data_AF-A0A535N6S8-F1
#
_entry.id   AF-A0A535N6S8-F1
#
_cell.length_a   1.000
_cell.length_b   1.000
_cell.length_c   1.000
_cell.angle_alpha   90.00
_cell.angle_beta   90.00
_cell.angle_gamma   90.00
#
_symmetry.space_group_name_H-M   'P 1'
#
loop_
_entity.id
_entity.type
_entity.pdbx_description
1 polymer ?
#
loop_
_entity_poly.entity_id
_entity_poly.type
_entity_poly.pdbx_seq_one_letter_code
_entity_poly.pdbx_strand_id
1 'polypeptide(L)'
;MAHALYYFLDGETLHGDPPRRELDMPVVETRIHNVGTNNRAAFLPLSSLKYVLLDSRAPSAEVNVERYQRVAIHFVDHEVLRGYSDRQLRSSRYGVTLSLISPDRSEVKEMAIPFTALKGIFYLKTWEGGESPMLESDWVPRVLEQREREQVRRQYGGSGRTRHRMPLLERILRRRKIAE
;
A
#
# COMPACT_ATOMS: atom_id res chain seq x y z
N MET A 1 -15.56 -12.17 23.16
CA MET A 1 -14.55 -11.09 23.30
C MET A 1 -14.00 -10.81 21.92
N ALA A 2 -13.57 -9.59 21.62
CA ALA A 2 -12.94 -9.31 20.32
C ALA A 2 -11.53 -9.90 20.32
N HIS A 3 -11.16 -10.58 19.24
CA HIS A 3 -9.86 -11.21 19.04
C HIS A 3 -9.24 -10.69 17.75
N ALA A 4 -7.91 -10.68 17.67
CA ALA A 4 -7.17 -10.28 16.49
C ALA A 4 -6.05 -11.28 16.17
N LEU A 5 -5.74 -11.41 14.89
CA LEU A 5 -4.57 -12.16 14.41
C LEU A 5 -3.48 -11.18 13.99
N TYR A 6 -2.31 -11.32 14.59
CA TYR A 6 -1.11 -10.57 14.29
C TYR A 6 -0.27 -11.39 13.31
N TYR A 7 0.00 -10.83 12.13
CA TYR A 7 0.86 -11.42 11.12
C TYR A 7 2.21 -10.72 11.13
N PHE A 8 3.29 -11.47 11.29
CA PHE A 8 4.65 -10.96 11.31
C PHE A 8 5.25 -10.95 9.89
N LEU A 9 6.31 -10.15 9.70
CA LEU A 9 7.01 -10.04 8.41
C LEU A 9 7.74 -11.33 8.01
N ASP A 10 8.08 -12.19 8.98
CA ASP A 10 8.69 -13.50 8.76
C ASP A 10 7.67 -14.62 8.50
N GLY A 11 6.38 -14.29 8.50
CA GLY A 11 5.29 -15.24 8.29
C GLY A 11 4.75 -15.89 9.57
N GLU A 12 5.30 -15.57 10.74
CA GLU A 12 4.73 -16.05 12.01
C GLU A 12 3.35 -15.42 12.28
N THR A 13 2.57 -16.07 13.15
CA THR A 13 1.25 -15.57 13.56
C THR A 13 1.05 -15.63 15.07
N LEU A 14 0.36 -14.63 15.61
CA LEU A 14 -0.01 -14.56 17.02
C LEU A 14 -1.49 -14.20 17.15
N HIS A 15 -2.21 -14.92 17.99
CA HIS A 15 -3.60 -14.68 18.32
C HIS A 15 -3.66 -13.91 19.65
N GLY A 16 -4.32 -12.75 19.65
CA GLY A 16 -4.35 -11.88 20.83
C GLY A 16 -5.57 -10.96 20.93
N ASP A 17 -5.58 -10.12 21.97
CA ASP A 17 -6.52 -8.99 22.08
C ASP A 17 -6.23 -7.97 20.96
N PRO A 18 -7.24 -7.30 20.37
CA PRO A 18 -7.01 -6.26 19.36
C PRO A 18 -6.28 -5.04 19.96
N PRO A 19 -5.52 -4.27 19.13
CA PRO A 19 -4.88 -3.05 19.57
C PRO A 19 -5.91 -2.03 20.10
N ARG A 20 -5.65 -1.47 21.29
CA ARG A 20 -6.59 -0.58 22.00
C ARG A 20 -6.77 0.81 21.38
N ARG A 21 -5.77 1.28 20.63
CA ARG A 21 -5.74 2.58 19.94
C ARG A 21 -5.19 2.30 18.56
N GLU A 22 -5.89 2.74 17.51
CA GLU A 22 -5.51 2.54 16.11
C GLU A 22 -4.03 2.94 15.94
N LEU A 23 -3.12 1.97 15.79
CA LEU A 23 -1.66 2.10 15.60
C LEU A 23 -1.01 3.46 15.99
N ASP A 24 -1.33 3.97 17.18
CA ASP A 24 -0.96 5.33 17.62
C ASP A 24 0.32 5.34 18.45
N MET A 25 0.78 4.15 18.83
CA MET A 25 2.05 3.90 19.50
C MET A 25 2.92 3.04 18.57
N PRO A 26 4.26 3.15 18.66
CA PRO A 26 5.16 2.34 17.83
C PRO A 26 5.18 0.85 18.22
N VAL A 27 4.37 0.46 19.21
CA VAL A 27 4.32 -0.87 19.82
C VAL A 27 2.88 -1.22 20.16
N VAL A 28 2.57 -2.51 20.19
CA VAL A 28 1.29 -3.07 20.64
C VAL A 28 1.54 -4.02 21.79
N GLU A 29 0.81 -3.81 22.89
CA GLU A 29 0.74 -4.76 23.99
C GLU A 29 -0.56 -5.56 23.89
N THR A 30 -0.45 -6.87 23.89
CA THR A 30 -1.61 -7.77 23.74
C THR A 30 -1.49 -8.98 24.64
N ARG A 31 -2.63 -9.50 25.12
CA ARG A 31 -2.68 -10.82 25.74
C ARG A 31 -2.65 -11.89 24.66
N ILE A 32 -2.00 -13.01 24.95
CA ILE A 32 -1.87 -14.10 23.99
C ILE A 32 -2.96 -15.14 24.24
N HIS A 33 -3.60 -15.55 23.16
CA HIS A 33 -4.69 -16.54 23.13
C HIS A 33 -4.31 -17.79 22.30
N ASN A 34 -3.05 -17.95 21.90
CA ASN A 34 -2.59 -19.16 21.22
C ASN A 34 -2.76 -20.39 22.13
N VAL A 35 -3.20 -21.50 21.56
CA VAL A 35 -3.31 -22.77 22.28
C VAL A 35 -1.92 -23.42 22.37
N GLY A 36 -1.57 -23.99 23.53
CA GLY A 36 -0.33 -24.76 23.71
C GLY A 36 0.93 -23.92 23.95
N THR A 37 0.81 -22.61 24.19
CA THR A 37 1.93 -21.75 24.60
C THR A 37 1.93 -21.49 26.10
N ASN A 38 3.11 -21.24 26.68
CA ASN A 38 3.26 -20.72 28.06
C ASN A 38 3.27 -19.19 28.12
N ASN A 39 3.16 -18.50 26.99
CA ASN A 39 3.21 -17.05 26.92
C ASN A 39 1.85 -16.44 27.30
N ARG A 40 1.85 -15.47 28.22
CA ARG A 40 0.62 -14.77 28.68
C ARG A 40 0.30 -13.51 27.88
N ALA A 41 1.33 -12.79 27.45
CA ALA A 41 1.23 -11.49 26.79
C ALA A 41 2.46 -11.25 25.93
N ALA A 42 2.33 -10.34 24.98
CA ALA A 42 3.41 -9.88 24.14
C ALA A 42 3.47 -8.35 24.08
N PHE A 43 4.70 -7.84 23.97
CA PHE A 43 5.02 -6.49 23.56
C PHE A 43 5.60 -6.56 22.16
N LEU A 44 4.88 -6.02 21.18
CA LEU A 44 5.16 -6.21 19.76
C LEU A 44 5.54 -4.87 19.12
N PRO A 45 6.77 -4.68 18.63
CA PRO A 45 7.10 -3.51 17.84
C PRO A 45 6.37 -3.54 16.50
N LEU A 46 5.83 -2.40 16.06
CA LEU A 46 5.12 -2.35 14.78
C LEU A 46 6.03 -2.68 13.58
N SER A 47 7.34 -2.51 13.73
CA SER A 47 8.33 -2.87 12.72
C SER A 47 8.48 -4.37 12.49
N SER A 48 8.02 -5.24 13.40
CA SER A 48 8.02 -6.70 13.17
C SER A 48 6.72 -7.21 12.55
N LEU A 49 5.66 -6.39 12.56
CA LEU A 49 4.34 -6.77 12.09
C LEU A 49 4.17 -6.41 10.62
N LYS A 50 3.61 -7.35 9.85
CA LYS A 50 3.14 -7.11 8.49
C LYS A 50 1.77 -6.43 8.50
N TYR A 51 0.82 -7.01 9.24
CA TYR A 51 -0.50 -6.43 9.52
C TYR A 51 -1.16 -7.12 10.71
N VAL A 52 -2.23 -6.52 11.22
CA VAL A 52 -3.12 -7.10 12.22
C VAL A 52 -4.50 -7.25 11.60
N LEU A 53 -5.02 -8.48 11.56
CA LEU A 53 -6.38 -8.77 11.16
C LEU A 53 -7.29 -8.58 12.38
N LEU A 54 -8.13 -7.54 12.34
CA LEU A 54 -9.04 -7.15 13.42
C LEU A 54 -10.37 -7.91 13.34
N ASP A 55 -10.82 -8.19 12.12
CA ASP A 55 -12.02 -8.97 11.86
C ASP A 55 -11.94 -9.60 10.46
N SER A 56 -12.56 -10.76 10.29
CA SER A 56 -12.83 -11.34 8.98
C SER A 56 -14.22 -11.97 8.98
N ARG A 57 -15.04 -11.57 8.00
CA ARG A 57 -16.43 -11.99 7.89
C ARG A 57 -16.89 -12.09 6.44
N ALA A 58 -17.91 -12.90 6.20
CA ALA A 58 -18.65 -12.83 4.93
C ALA A 58 -19.38 -11.46 4.84
N PRO A 59 -19.55 -10.91 3.63
CA PRO A 59 -20.35 -9.69 3.45
C PRO A 59 -21.79 -9.89 3.93
N SER A 60 -22.33 -8.94 4.70
CA SER A 60 -23.69 -9.01 5.25
C SER A 60 -24.79 -8.76 4.21
N ALA A 61 -24.43 -8.20 3.06
CA ALA A 61 -25.32 -7.92 1.94
C ALA A 61 -24.49 -7.93 0.64
N GLU A 62 -25.18 -7.92 -0.50
CA GLU A 62 -24.51 -7.82 -1.79
C GLU A 62 -23.66 -6.54 -1.85
N VAL A 63 -22.35 -6.71 -2.05
CA VAL A 63 -21.39 -5.60 -2.05
C VAL A 63 -21.62 -4.75 -3.30
N ASN A 64 -22.19 -3.56 -3.13
CA ASN A 64 -22.26 -2.58 -4.20
C ASN A 64 -20.86 -1.98 -4.46
N VAL A 65 -20.08 -2.67 -5.29
CA VAL A 65 -18.71 -2.32 -5.67
C VAL A 65 -18.57 -0.95 -6.34
N GLU A 66 -19.64 -0.34 -6.87
CA GLU A 66 -19.56 1.00 -7.47
C GLU A 66 -19.23 2.09 -6.44
N ARG A 67 -19.52 1.82 -5.16
CA ARG A 67 -19.18 2.72 -4.05
C ARG A 67 -17.75 2.51 -3.53
N TYR A 68 -17.07 1.45 -3.97
CA TYR A 68 -15.75 1.07 -3.50
C TYR A 68 -14.68 1.38 -4.55
N GLN A 69 -13.44 1.53 -4.08
CA GLN A 69 -12.28 1.65 -4.95
C GLN A 69 -11.56 0.32 -5.05
N ARG A 70 -11.08 -0.01 -6.24
CA ARG A 70 -10.12 -1.11 -6.41
C ARG A 70 -8.79 -0.66 -5.81
N VAL A 71 -8.24 -1.43 -4.89
CA VAL A 71 -6.96 -1.14 -4.26
C VAL A 71 -5.98 -2.31 -4.41
N ALA A 72 -4.70 -1.98 -4.54
CA ALA A 72 -3.58 -2.88 -4.34
C ALA A 72 -2.73 -2.36 -3.18
N ILE A 73 -2.57 -3.19 -2.16
CA ILE A 73 -1.75 -2.93 -0.99
C ILE A 73 -0.43 -3.64 -1.22
N HIS A 74 0.64 -2.89 -1.45
CA HIS A 74 1.97 -3.45 -1.63
C HIS A 74 2.72 -3.42 -0.29
N PHE A 75 3.18 -4.58 0.13
CA PHE A 75 4.05 -4.74 1.29
C PHE A 75 5.52 -4.61 0.89
N VAL A 76 6.36 -4.34 1.88
CA VAL A 76 7.83 -4.26 1.71
C VAL A 76 8.45 -5.61 1.32
N ASP A 77 7.80 -6.71 1.68
CA ASP A 77 8.21 -8.09 1.35
C ASP A 77 7.72 -8.59 -0.02
N HIS A 78 7.28 -7.66 -0.89
CA HIS A 78 6.79 -7.92 -2.24
C HIS A 78 5.41 -8.59 -2.31
N GLU A 79 4.76 -8.93 -1.20
CA GLU A 79 3.38 -9.39 -1.25
C GLU A 79 2.45 -8.25 -1.68
N VAL A 80 1.39 -8.61 -2.41
CA VAL A 80 0.35 -7.68 -2.83
C VAL A 80 -1.02 -8.24 -2.48
N LEU A 81 -1.75 -7.51 -1.62
CA LEU A 81 -3.16 -7.77 -1.39
C LEU A 81 -4.00 -6.89 -2.32
N ARG A 82 -4.97 -7.51 -2.99
CA ARG A 82 -5.90 -6.83 -3.90
C ARG A 82 -7.31 -6.97 -3.38
N GLY A 83 -8.10 -5.91 -3.51
CA GLY A 83 -9.48 -5.93 -3.08
C GLY A 83 -10.18 -4.59 -3.26
N TYR A 84 -11.42 -4.53 -2.81
CA TYR A 84 -12.21 -3.31 -2.81
C TYR A 84 -12.14 -2.66 -1.42
N SER A 85 -11.77 -1.39 -1.35
CA SER A 85 -11.77 -0.62 -0.11
C SER A 85 -12.86 0.43 -0.18
N ASP A 86 -13.52 0.69 0.94
CA ASP A 86 -14.27 1.93 1.07
C ASP A 86 -13.28 3.11 0.97
N ARG A 87 -13.75 4.29 0.58
CA ARG A 87 -12.86 5.45 0.39
C ARG A 87 -12.29 6.00 1.72
N GLN A 88 -12.41 5.27 2.83
CA GLN A 88 -12.06 5.71 4.17
C GLN A 88 -10.87 4.91 4.71
N LEU A 89 -9.67 5.24 4.24
CA LEU A 89 -8.46 4.87 4.96
C LEU A 89 -8.40 5.68 6.27
N ARG A 90 -8.47 5.00 7.42
CA ARG A 90 -8.30 5.62 8.73
C ARG A 90 -6.83 5.62 9.07
N SER A 91 -6.17 6.75 8.85
CA SER A 91 -4.76 6.92 9.18
C SER A 91 -4.58 7.16 10.67
N SER A 92 -3.61 6.48 11.26
CA SER A 92 -3.12 6.72 12.62
C SER A 92 -1.67 7.19 12.57
N ARG A 93 -1.05 7.46 13.72
CA ARG A 93 0.35 7.95 13.75
C ARG A 93 1.36 6.99 13.11
N TYR A 94 1.20 5.68 13.28
CA TYR A 94 2.17 4.68 12.82
C TYR A 94 1.60 3.65 11.82
N GLY A 95 0.40 3.89 11.31
CA GLY A 95 -0.20 2.98 10.32
C GLY A 95 -1.55 3.43 9.83
N VAL A 96 -2.26 2.50 9.19
CA VAL A 96 -3.58 2.72 8.62
C VAL A 96 -4.49 1.56 8.95
N THR A 97 -5.74 1.85 9.25
CA THR A 97 -6.82 0.86 9.36
C THR A 97 -7.76 1.01 8.17
N LEU A 98 -8.13 -0.12 7.57
CA LEU A 98 -9.04 -0.17 6.43
C LEU A 98 -9.84 -1.46 6.36
N SER A 99 -10.98 -1.39 5.69
CA SER A 99 -11.80 -2.54 5.31
C SER A 99 -11.44 -2.96 3.89
N LEU A 100 -11.10 -4.23 3.69
CA LEU A 100 -10.74 -4.80 2.40
C LEU A 100 -11.68 -5.95 2.06
N ILE A 101 -12.45 -5.76 1.01
CA ILE A 101 -13.31 -6.80 0.43
C ILE A 101 -12.52 -7.56 -0.61
N SER A 102 -12.54 -8.88 -0.55
CA SER A 102 -11.84 -9.74 -1.51
C SER A 102 -12.35 -9.51 -2.95
N PRO A 103 -11.53 -9.76 -3.99
CA PRO A 103 -11.94 -9.53 -5.39
C PRO A 103 -13.15 -10.36 -5.83
N ASP A 104 -13.27 -11.57 -5.30
CA ASP A 104 -14.41 -12.49 -5.49
C ASP A 104 -15.61 -12.17 -4.59
N ARG A 105 -15.49 -11.16 -3.72
CA ARG A 105 -16.54 -10.68 -2.80
C ARG A 105 -17.02 -11.73 -1.81
N SER A 106 -16.18 -12.72 -1.49
CA SER A 106 -16.49 -13.75 -0.51
C SER A 106 -16.18 -13.32 0.93
N GLU A 107 -15.28 -12.35 1.11
CA GLU A 107 -14.72 -12.01 2.42
C GLU A 107 -14.53 -10.50 2.58
N VAL A 108 -14.75 -9.99 3.79
CA VAL A 108 -14.44 -8.63 4.24
C VAL A 108 -13.46 -8.72 5.39
N LYS A 109 -12.28 -8.11 5.23
CA LYS A 109 -11.22 -8.05 6.25
C LYS A 109 -11.09 -6.63 6.79
N GLU A 110 -11.21 -6.49 8.10
CA GLU A 110 -10.77 -5.27 8.79
C GLU A 110 -9.31 -5.44 9.19
N MET A 111 -8.43 -4.59 8.68
CA MET A 111 -6.99 -4.73 8.88
C MET A 111 -6.39 -3.44 9.42
N ALA A 112 -5.46 -3.56 10.36
CA ALA A 112 -4.55 -2.49 10.74
C ALA A 112 -3.14 -2.80 10.22
N ILE A 113 -2.57 -1.89 9.44
CA ILE A 113 -1.31 -2.09 8.74
C ILE A 113 -0.29 -1.03 9.19
N PRO A 114 0.82 -1.43 9.82
CA PRO A 114 1.92 -0.53 10.12
C PRO A 114 2.53 0.10 8.87
N PHE A 115 2.92 1.38 8.95
CA PHE A 115 3.62 2.03 7.83
C PHE A 115 4.99 1.39 7.53
N THR A 116 5.61 0.75 8.52
CA THR A 116 6.87 0.01 8.35
C THR A 116 6.76 -1.19 7.42
N ALA A 117 5.56 -1.78 7.29
CA ALA A 117 5.31 -2.91 6.42
C ALA A 117 4.82 -2.50 5.02
N LEU A 118 4.44 -1.23 4.83
CA LEU A 118 3.83 -0.74 3.60
C LEU A 118 4.87 -0.15 2.65
N LYS A 119 4.84 -0.62 1.41
CA LYS A 119 5.41 0.11 0.27
C LYS A 119 4.43 1.18 -0.22
N GLY A 120 3.14 0.87 -0.21
CA GLY A 120 2.08 1.82 -0.58
C GLY A 120 0.74 1.16 -0.84
N ILE A 121 -0.32 1.97 -0.82
CA ILE A 121 -1.68 1.57 -1.21
C ILE A 121 -2.03 2.31 -2.49
N PHE A 122 -2.34 1.56 -3.55
CA PHE A 122 -2.57 2.09 -4.89
C PHE A 122 -4.03 1.91 -5.30
N TYR A 123 -4.64 2.98 -5.82
CA TYR A 123 -5.99 2.94 -6.36
C TYR A 123 -5.94 2.57 -7.84
N LEU A 124 -6.63 1.49 -8.21
CA LEU A 124 -6.58 0.90 -9.54
C LEU A 124 -7.76 1.34 -10.40
N LYS A 125 -7.49 1.59 -11.69
CA LYS A 125 -8.53 1.82 -12.71
C LYS A 125 -9.19 0.50 -13.12
N THR A 126 -8.38 -0.52 -13.39
CA THR A 126 -8.76 -1.87 -13.82
C THR A 126 -8.04 -2.92 -12.98
N TRP A 127 -8.59 -4.13 -12.91
CA TRP A 127 -7.88 -5.27 -12.32
C TRP A 127 -6.79 -5.81 -13.24
N GLU A 128 -7.04 -5.73 -14.55
CA GLU A 128 -6.09 -6.11 -15.57
C GLU A 128 -5.12 -4.96 -15.84
N GLY A 129 -3.88 -5.20 -15.39
CA GLY A 129 -2.64 -4.75 -15.98
C GLY A 129 -1.71 -5.95 -15.87
N GLY A 130 -1.28 -6.50 -17.02
CA GLY A 130 -0.37 -7.67 -17.06
C GLY A 130 0.84 -7.46 -16.16
N GLU A 131 1.45 -8.57 -15.69
CA GLU A 131 2.60 -8.62 -14.75
C GLU A 131 2.65 -7.40 -13.84
N SER A 132 1.99 -7.50 -12.67
CA SER A 132 1.96 -6.49 -11.60
C SER A 132 3.09 -5.50 -11.81
N PRO A 133 2.85 -4.29 -12.37
CA PRO A 133 3.94 -3.40 -12.62
C PRO A 133 4.50 -3.21 -11.23
N MET A 134 5.70 -3.73 -11.00
CA MET A 134 6.54 -3.15 -10.01
C MET A 134 6.49 -1.64 -10.29
N LEU A 135 6.83 -0.81 -9.32
CA LEU A 135 7.33 0.50 -9.69
C LEU A 135 8.56 0.24 -10.59
N GLU A 136 8.32 -0.03 -11.87
CA GLU A 136 9.33 -0.32 -12.88
C GLU A 136 10.18 0.93 -12.88
N SER A 137 11.48 0.72 -12.85
CA SER A 137 12.47 1.77 -13.07
C SER A 137 12.18 2.64 -14.30
N ASP A 138 11.39 2.10 -15.24
CA ASP A 138 11.12 2.64 -16.56
C ASP A 138 9.93 3.63 -16.62
N TRP A 139 9.14 3.76 -15.56
CA TRP A 139 8.08 4.77 -15.51
C TRP A 139 8.64 6.19 -15.52
N VAL A 140 9.77 6.41 -14.86
CA VAL A 140 10.39 7.74 -14.79
C VAL A 140 10.84 8.21 -16.18
N PRO A 141 11.62 7.44 -16.97
CA PRO A 141 11.91 7.77 -18.37
C PRO A 141 10.65 8.06 -19.20
N ARG A 142 9.65 7.17 -19.17
CA ARG A 142 8.42 7.34 -19.98
C ARG A 142 7.65 8.63 -19.64
N VAL A 143 7.49 8.92 -18.34
CA VAL A 143 6.82 10.16 -17.89
C VAL A 143 7.62 11.40 -18.29
N LEU A 144 8.95 11.33 -18.21
CA LEU A 144 9.82 12.44 -18.61
C LEU A 144 9.76 12.69 -20.12
N GLU A 145 9.79 11.64 -20.94
CA GLU A 145 9.65 11.75 -22.40
C GLU A 145 8.30 12.35 -22.79
N GLN A 146 7.21 11.91 -22.14
CA GLN A 146 5.87 12.44 -22.40
C GLN A 146 5.77 13.93 -22.02
N ARG A 147 6.31 14.33 -20.86
CA ARG A 147 6.38 15.74 -20.44
C ARG A 147 7.22 16.58 -21.38
N GLU A 148 8.33 16.05 -21.88
CA GLU A 148 9.17 16.73 -22.86
C GLU A 148 8.44 16.95 -24.18
N ARG A 149 7.75 15.93 -24.70
CA ARG A 149 6.90 16.06 -25.90
C ARG A 149 5.81 17.12 -25.72
N GLU A 150 5.17 17.17 -24.56
CA GLU A 150 4.18 18.20 -24.25
C GLU A 150 4.79 19.61 -24.15
N GLN A 151 5.97 19.74 -23.53
CA GLN A 151 6.69 21.01 -23.46
C GLN A 151 7.12 21.49 -24.85
N VAL A 152 7.69 20.62 -25.68
CA VAL A 152 8.05 20.91 -27.08
C VAL A 152 6.80 21.34 -27.85
N ARG A 153 5.68 20.59 -27.74
CA ARG A 153 4.42 20.96 -28.41
C ARG A 153 3.92 22.35 -27.98
N ARG A 154 4.01 22.69 -26.69
CA ARG A 154 3.62 24.01 -26.17
C ARG A 154 4.58 25.13 -26.56
N GLN A 155 5.87 24.81 -26.70
CA GLN A 155 6.93 25.78 -26.97
C GLN A 155 7.08 26.09 -28.47
N TYR A 156 6.74 25.12 -29.35
CA TYR A 156 6.88 25.25 -30.81
C TYR A 156 5.54 25.31 -31.56
N GLY A 157 4.41 25.22 -30.86
CA GLY A 157 3.08 25.44 -31.42
C GLY A 157 2.76 26.92 -31.58
N GLY A 158 3.06 27.48 -32.76
CA GLY A 158 2.43 28.72 -33.25
C GLY A 158 3.38 29.72 -33.90
N SER A 159 4.37 30.26 -33.19
CA SER A 159 5.35 31.21 -33.75
C SER A 159 6.46 31.48 -32.74
N GLY A 160 7.71 31.55 -33.20
CA GLY A 160 8.78 32.24 -32.46
C GLY A 160 9.99 31.40 -32.08
N ARG A 161 11.03 31.50 -32.91
CA ARG A 161 12.49 31.33 -32.69
C ARG A 161 12.98 30.39 -31.58
N THR A 162 13.75 29.42 -32.04
CA THR A 162 14.62 28.50 -31.31
C THR A 162 15.67 29.23 -30.47
N ARG A 163 15.41 29.40 -29.17
CA ARG A 163 16.49 29.52 -28.18
C ARG A 163 16.70 28.14 -27.56
N HIS A 164 17.80 27.50 -27.96
CA HIS A 164 18.27 26.22 -27.45
C HIS A 164 18.29 26.25 -25.91
N ARG A 165 17.29 25.59 -25.29
CA ARG A 165 17.24 25.32 -23.85
C ARG A 165 17.18 23.82 -23.72
N MET A 166 18.21 23.23 -23.11
CA MET A 166 18.38 21.78 -23.00
C MET A 166 17.17 21.15 -22.29
N PRO A 167 16.59 20.07 -22.85
CA PRO A 167 15.51 19.35 -22.23
C PRO A 167 15.90 18.69 -20.90
N LEU A 168 14.89 18.44 -20.06
CA LEU A 168 15.06 17.94 -18.69
C LEU A 168 15.67 16.52 -18.65
N LEU A 169 15.37 15.70 -19.66
CA LEU A 169 15.87 14.33 -19.79
C LEU A 169 17.39 14.30 -19.99
N GLU A 170 17.90 15.21 -20.80
CA GLU A 170 19.33 15.40 -21.04
C GLU A 170 20.08 15.81 -19.76
N ARG A 171 19.44 16.63 -18.90
CA ARG A 171 19.99 17.00 -17.57
C ARG A 171 20.05 15.81 -16.62
N ILE A 172 19.04 14.94 -16.64
CA ILE A 172 18.96 13.76 -15.74
C ILE A 172 19.97 12.71 -16.19
N LEU A 173 20.05 12.40 -17.49
CA LEU A 173 21.03 11.47 -18.04
C LEU A 173 22.47 11.92 -17.76
N ARG A 174 22.76 13.21 -17.91
CA ARG A 174 24.08 13.77 -17.59
C ARG A 174 24.44 13.62 -16.12
N ARG A 175 23.48 13.81 -15.20
CA ARG A 175 23.72 13.65 -13.75
C ARG A 175 23.99 12.20 -13.37
N ARG A 176 23.35 11.23 -14.03
CA ARG A 176 23.59 9.80 -13.80
C ARG A 176 25.01 9.39 -14.21
N LYS A 177 25.50 9.92 -15.33
CA LYS A 177 26.85 9.69 -15.86
C LYS A 177 27.99 10.32 -15.04
N ILE A 178 27.68 11.18 -14.07
CA ILE A 178 28.65 11.79 -13.14
C ILE A 178 28.73 11.00 -11.82
N ALA A 179 27.75 10.13 -11.55
CA ALA A 179 27.68 9.31 -10.35
C ALA A 179 28.26 7.89 -10.52
N GLU A 180 28.75 7.57 -11.72
CA GLU A 180 29.59 6.41 -12.07
C GLU A 180 31.05 6.86 -12.18
#